data_AF-A0A354UN58-F1
#
_entry.id   AF-A0A354UN58-F1
#
_cell.length_a   1.000
_cell.length_b   1.000
_cell.length_c   1.000
_cell.angle_alpha   90.00
_cell.angle_beta   90.00
_cell.angle_gamma   90.00
#
_symmetry.space_group_name_H-M   'P 1'
#
loop_
_entity.id
_entity.type
_entity.pdbx_description
1 polymer ?
#
loop_
_entity_poly.entity_id
_entity_poly.type
_entity_poly.pdbx_seq_one_letter_code
_entity_poly.pdbx_strand_id
1 'polypeptide(L)' 'MKKAIGLLALYDELKSEKGLKKDEFLEKTGISLSSFRRYLKNVSEYLLPLGYFVRYNKKLAVYRVIARVPLK' A
#
# COMPACT_ATOMS: atom_id res chain seq x y z
N MET A 1 6.46 -15.40 16.00
CA MET A 1 5.75 -14.12 15.81
C MET A 1 6.28 -13.37 14.57
N LYS A 2 5.66 -13.52 13.38
CA LYS A 2 6.13 -12.86 12.13
C LYS A 2 5.03 -12.14 11.31
N LYS A 3 3.83 -11.91 11.87
CA LYS A 3 2.68 -11.38 11.09
C LYS A 3 2.55 -9.85 11.07
N ALA A 4 3.20 -9.11 11.97
CA ALA A 4 3.02 -7.66 12.09
C ALA A 4 3.87 -6.84 11.09
N ILE A 5 4.97 -7.42 10.57
CA ILE A 5 5.95 -6.70 9.75
C ILE A 5 5.36 -6.29 8.38
N GLY A 6 4.52 -7.13 7.79
CA GLY A 6 3.99 -6.90 6.43
C GLY A 6 3.00 -5.74 6.31
N LEU A 7 2.24 -5.40 7.36
CA LEU A 7 1.26 -4.31 7.28
C LEU A 7 1.92 -2.92 7.39
N LEU A 8 2.83 -2.77 8.36
CA LEU A 8 3.61 -1.54 8.53
C LEU A 8 4.51 -1.28 7.31
N ALA A 9 5.22 -2.32 6.85
CA ALA A 9 6.04 -2.22 5.63
C ALA A 9 5.20 -1.83 4.40
N LEU A 10 3.97 -2.36 4.28
CA LEU A 10 3.09 -2.00 3.17
C LEU A 10 2.74 -0.49 3.20
N TYR A 11 2.41 0.03 4.37
CA TYR A 11 2.05 1.43 4.53
C TYR A 11 3.21 2.38 4.18
N ASP A 12 4.42 2.06 4.66
CA ASP A 12 5.62 2.87 4.40
C ASP A 12 5.98 2.88 2.91
N GLU A 13 5.96 1.71 2.27
CA GLU A 13 6.25 1.58 0.83
C GLU A 13 5.20 2.30 -0.03
N LEU A 14 3.92 2.28 0.37
CA LEU A 14 2.83 3.00 -0.30
C LEU A 14 2.97 4.53 -0.22
N LYS A 15 3.57 5.04 0.86
CA LYS A 15 3.86 6.47 1.06
C LYS A 15 5.17 6.93 0.42
N SER A 16 6.06 6.00 0.06
CA SER A 16 7.32 6.33 -0.58
C SER A 16 7.10 7.03 -1.94
N GLU A 17 8.05 7.87 -2.36
CA GLU A 17 8.03 8.53 -3.66
C GLU A 17 8.03 7.54 -4.82
N LYS A 18 8.72 6.40 -4.64
CA LYS A 18 8.77 5.31 -5.62
C LYS A 18 7.41 4.62 -5.74
N GLY A 19 6.69 4.52 -4.63
CA GLY A 19 5.48 3.72 -4.49
C GLY A 19 5.78 2.23 -4.44
N LEU A 20 4.73 1.45 -4.24
CA LEU A 20 4.81 0.02 -4.02
C LEU A 20 4.59 -0.78 -5.31
N LYS A 21 5.57 -1.57 -5.72
CA LYS A 21 5.36 -2.64 -6.70
C LYS A 21 4.95 -3.92 -6.00
N LYS A 22 3.82 -4.49 -6.42
CA LYS A 22 3.23 -5.67 -5.77
C LYS A 22 4.18 -6.87 -5.80
N ASP A 23 4.75 -7.22 -6.96
CA ASP A 23 5.59 -8.42 -7.08
C ASP A 23 6.89 -8.30 -6.24
N GLU A 24 7.58 -7.16 -6.30
CA GLU A 24 8.76 -6.88 -5.46
C GLU A 24 8.44 -6.96 -3.96
N PHE A 25 7.28 -6.45 -3.54
CA PHE A 25 6.88 -6.49 -2.13
C PHE A 25 6.54 -7.92 -1.66
N LEU A 26 5.87 -8.71 -2.49
CA LEU A 26 5.56 -10.10 -2.18
C LEU A 26 6.84 -10.93 -2.05
N GLU A 27 7.82 -10.71 -2.93
CA GLU A 27 9.13 -11.36 -2.89
C GLU A 27 9.92 -10.95 -1.64
N LYS A 28 10.01 -9.64 -1.35
CA LYS A 28 10.75 -9.10 -0.20
C LYS A 28 10.17 -9.54 1.15
N THR A 29 8.84 -9.59 1.27
CA THR A 29 8.17 -9.90 2.54
C THR A 29 7.78 -11.36 2.68
N GLY A 30 7.79 -12.14 1.59
CA GLY A 30 7.40 -13.54 1.56
C GLY A 30 5.91 -13.79 1.86
N ILE A 31 5.07 -12.75 1.82
CA ILE A 31 3.63 -12.90 2.11
C ILE A 31 2.87 -13.41 0.88
N SER A 32 1.74 -14.07 1.13
CA SER A 32 0.85 -14.48 0.05
C SER A 32 0.12 -13.28 -0.59
N LEU A 33 -0.30 -13.44 -1.84
CA LEU A 33 -1.14 -12.46 -2.53
C LEU A 33 -2.45 -12.18 -1.77
N SER A 34 -3.04 -13.19 -1.12
CA SER A 34 -4.25 -13.04 -0.31
C SER A 34 -4.00 -12.16 0.91
N SER A 35 -2.87 -12.36 1.59
CA SER A 35 -2.44 -11.52 2.72
C SER A 35 -2.20 -10.08 2.27
N PHE A 36 -1.54 -9.89 1.13
CA PHE A 36 -1.33 -8.58 0.53
C PHE A 36 -2.65 -7.84 0.26
N ARG A 37 -3.61 -8.49 -0.40
CA ARG A 37 -4.94 -7.90 -0.67
C ARG A 37 -5.65 -7.51 0.63
N ARG A 38 -5.57 -8.35 1.66
CA ARG A 38 -6.13 -8.06 2.98
C ARG A 38 -5.47 -6.84 3.61
N TYR A 39 -4.14 -6.76 3.58
CA TYR A 39 -3.42 -5.61 4.11
C TYR A 39 -3.72 -4.33 3.34
N LEU A 40 -3.79 -4.40 2.01
CA LEU A 40 -4.14 -3.27 1.15
C LEU A 40 -5.54 -2.73 1.48
N LYS A 41 -6.50 -3.63 1.71
CA LYS A 41 -7.85 -3.27 2.16
C LYS A 41 -7.80 -2.55 3.52
N ASN A 42 -7.13 -3.13 4.51
CA ASN A 42 -7.02 -2.53 5.85
C ASN A 42 -6.36 -1.14 5.80
N VAL A 43 -5.29 -0.97 5.03
CA VAL A 43 -4.62 0.32 4.86
C VAL A 43 -5.55 1.32 4.16
N SER A 44 -6.28 0.88 3.13
CA SER A 44 -7.23 1.75 2.43
C SER A 44 -8.35 2.22 3.34
N GLU A 45 -8.94 1.33 4.14
CA GLU A 45 -9.97 1.65 5.13
C GLU A 45 -9.47 2.62 6.20
N TYR A 46 -8.21 2.50 6.62
CA TYR A 46 -7.57 3.44 7.55
C TYR A 46 -7.30 4.82 6.92
N LEU A 47 -6.89 4.87 5.66
CA LEU A 47 -6.56 6.11 4.94
C LEU A 47 -7.79 6.91 4.50
N LEU A 48 -8.89 6.22 4.19
CA LEU A 48 -10.16 6.79 3.73
C LEU A 48 -10.69 7.95 4.61
N PRO A 49 -10.85 7.79 5.95
CA PRO A 49 -11.31 8.87 6.82
C PRO A 49 -10.31 10.01 6.97
N LEU A 50 -9.01 9.75 6.74
CA LEU A 50 -7.96 10.76 6.72
C LEU A 50 -7.90 11.57 5.42
N GLY A 51 -8.79 11.26 4.45
CA GLY A 51 -8.81 11.91 3.15
C GLY A 51 -7.72 11.42 2.20
N TYR A 52 -7.22 10.20 2.39
CA TYR A 52 -6.21 9.58 1.51
C TYR A 52 -6.75 8.29 0.88
N PHE A 53 -6.23 7.93 -0.28
CA PHE A 53 -6.57 6.67 -0.96
C PHE A 53 -5.36 6.01 -1.58
N VAL A 54 -5.39 4.68 -1.67
CA VAL A 54 -4.42 3.94 -2.46
C VAL A 54 -4.89 3.89 -3.92
N ARG A 55 -4.06 4.37 -4.84
CA ARG A 55 -4.29 4.30 -6.28
C ARG A 55 -3.25 3.43 -6.96
N TYR A 56 -3.71 2.58 -7.87
CA TYR A 56 -2.83 1.81 -8.74
C TYR A 56 -2.57 2.55 -10.06
N ASN A 57 -1.30 2.78 -10.38
CA ASN A 57 -0.85 3.27 -11.67
C ASN A 57 -0.54 2.09 -12.59
N LYS A 58 -1.41 1.85 -13.58
CA LYS A 58 -1.27 0.75 -14.55
C LYS A 58 -0.01 0.84 -15.41
N LYS A 59 0.45 2.05 -15.76
CA LYS A 59 1.63 2.23 -16.64
C LYS A 59 2.93 1.81 -15.96
N LEU A 60 3.04 2.10 -14.66
CA LEU A 60 4.24 1.82 -13.86
C LEU A 60 4.11 0.56 -12.99
N ALA A 61 2.93 -0.06 -12.98
CA ALA A 61 2.57 -1.19 -12.12
C ALA A 61 2.79 -0.94 -10.61
N VAL A 62 2.46 0.27 -10.15
CA VAL A 62 2.78 0.75 -8.80
C VAL A 62 1.52 1.22 -8.06
N TYR A 63 1.42 0.86 -6.78
CA TYR A 63 0.43 1.40 -5.85
C TYR A 63 1.01 2.60 -5.08
N ARG A 64 0.22 3.67 -4.92
CA ARG A 64 0.61 4.87 -4.18
C ARG A 64 -0.52 5.44 -3.36
N VAL A 65 -0.20 6.09 -2.25
CA VAL A 65 -1.17 6.94 -1.54
C VAL A 65 -1.33 8.27 -2.27
N ILE A 66 -2.57 8.71 -2.45
CA ILE A 66 -2.93 10.03 -2.97
C ILE A 66 -3.89 10.73 -2.01
N ALA A 67 -3.77 12.05 -1.87
CA ALA A 67 -4.71 12.85 -1.09
C ALA A 67 -5.99 13.12 -1.92
N ARG A 68 -7.15 13.09 -1.27
CA ARG A 68 -8.47 13.45 -1.82
C ARG A 68 -8.61 14.95 -2.03
N VAL A 69 -7.90 15.75 -1.24
CA VAL A 69 -8.03 17.20 -1.23
C VAL A 69 -6.82 17.79 -1.95
N PRO A 70 -7.00 18.60 -3.01
CA PRO A 70 -5.92 19.45 -3.48
C PRO A 70 -5.60 20.42 -2.34
N LEU A 71 -4.34 20.47 -1.91
CA LEU A 71 -3.86 21.54 -1.03
C LEU A 71 -4.27 22.86 -1.68
N LYS A 72 -5.23 23.54 -1.05
CA LYS A 72 -5.70 24.86 -1.45
C LYS A 72 -4.74 25.91 -0.91
#